data_AF-A0A9Q9DNT0-F1
#
_entry.id   AF-A0A9Q9DNT0-F1
#
_cell.length_a   1.000
_cell.length_b   1.000
_cell.length_c   1.000
_cell.angle_alpha   90.00
_cell.angle_beta   90.00
_cell.angle_gamma   90.00
#
_symmetry.space_group_name_H-M   'P 1'
#
loop_
_entity.id
_entity.type
_entity.pdbx_description
1 polymer ?
#
loop_
_entity_poly.entity_id
_entity_poly.type
_entity_poly.pdbx_seq_one_letter_code
_entity_poly.pdbx_strand_id
1 'polypeptide(L)'
;MASHCSTSTSAKPIRKYGSKTQPLPYRTRCRDFSSSLIRAAYATPPKAAAAKSSTSTAKPVSSSTASSSQRTVTPQIPAKEPPVPTTRNATADSAAAAAQSQRSLTDGLSDAPPELEGVPAIDWTRSYHGLGSVSFTPEQSEALLAPVSQDDVEVKPDGILYLPEIKYRRILNKAFGPGGWGLAPRGESIVTSKLVTREYGLVVQGRLVSIARGEQQYFDPDGIPTATEGCKSNALMRCCKDLGIASELWDPRFIREFTNKMTKEVWVEHATTKKKRKIVLRKDDSPKYPFKEVKI
;
A
#
# COMPACT_ATOMS: atom_id res chain seq x y z
N MET A 1 6.75 46.83 77.98
CA MET A 1 7.79 47.00 76.95
C MET A 1 7.17 46.69 75.59
N ALA A 2 7.24 47.65 74.65
CA ALA A 2 7.01 47.66 73.19
C ALA A 2 5.93 46.71 72.57
N SER A 3 4.85 47.13 71.89
CA SER A 3 4.60 48.08 70.77
C SER A 3 4.50 47.42 69.38
N HIS A 4 3.56 47.94 68.57
CA HIS A 4 3.23 47.78 67.13
C HIS A 4 2.32 46.60 66.74
N CYS A 5 1.05 46.78 66.34
CA CYS A 5 0.42 47.58 65.24
C CYS A 5 0.56 46.92 63.86
N SER A 6 -0.57 46.51 63.25
CA SER A 6 -0.87 46.70 61.81
C SER A 6 -2.31 46.33 61.45
N THR A 7 -2.87 47.16 60.58
CA THR A 7 -4.25 47.39 60.14
C THR A 7 -4.76 46.50 59.00
N SER A 8 -6.03 46.12 59.10
CA SER A 8 -7.14 46.30 58.12
C SER A 8 -7.01 45.88 56.65
N THR A 9 -8.02 45.18 56.10
CA THR A 9 -9.01 45.72 55.14
C THR A 9 -10.00 44.62 54.70
N SER A 10 -11.28 45.00 54.60
CA SER A 10 -12.45 44.20 54.23
C SER A 10 -12.70 44.20 52.72
N ALA A 11 -13.13 43.08 52.14
CA ALA A 11 -13.66 43.03 50.77
C ALA A 11 -14.89 42.11 50.67
N LYS A 12 -15.98 42.67 50.13
CA LYS A 12 -17.31 42.06 49.92
C LYS A 12 -17.40 41.28 48.60
N PRO A 13 -18.34 40.32 48.43
CA PRO A 13 -18.40 39.43 47.28
C PRO A 13 -19.19 39.99 46.08
N ILE A 14 -18.78 39.57 44.87
CA ILE A 14 -19.31 39.93 43.56
C ILE A 14 -20.53 39.06 43.18
N ARG A 15 -21.58 39.71 42.65
CA ARG A 15 -22.85 39.13 42.15
C ARG A 15 -22.67 38.33 40.86
N LYS A 16 -23.35 37.19 40.77
CA LYS A 16 -23.59 36.41 39.53
C LYS A 16 -24.79 36.99 38.77
N TYR A 17 -24.63 37.27 37.48
CA TYR A 17 -25.72 37.55 36.53
C TYR A 17 -26.02 36.28 35.72
N GLY A 18 -27.28 35.84 35.74
CA GLY A 18 -27.81 34.82 34.84
C GLY A 18 -28.51 35.48 33.65
N SER A 19 -28.23 35.00 32.44
CA SER A 19 -28.97 35.36 31.22
C SER A 19 -29.74 34.13 30.71
N LYS A 20 -31.06 34.28 30.62
CA LYS A 20 -31.96 33.39 29.87
C LYS A 20 -32.19 34.02 28.50
N THR A 21 -32.03 33.25 27.42
CA THR A 21 -32.60 33.57 26.11
C THR A 21 -32.85 32.30 25.28
N GLN A 22 -34.10 32.18 24.82
CA GLN A 22 -34.62 31.44 23.65
C GLN A 22 -35.73 32.35 23.07
N PRO A 23 -36.34 32.12 21.88
CA PRO A 23 -36.06 31.16 20.78
C PRO A 23 -36.09 31.84 19.37
N LEU A 24 -35.74 31.12 18.28
CA LEU A 24 -36.30 31.37 16.93
C LEU A 24 -36.21 30.10 16.04
N PRO A 25 -37.30 29.69 15.35
CA PRO A 25 -37.29 28.57 14.40
C PRO A 25 -37.00 29.04 12.95
N TYR A 26 -36.07 28.38 12.27
CA TYR A 26 -35.79 28.60 10.84
C TYR A 26 -36.65 27.66 9.98
N ARG A 27 -37.52 28.23 9.14
CA ARG A 27 -38.24 27.55 8.07
C ARG A 27 -37.34 27.49 6.83
N THR A 28 -37.09 26.30 6.29
CA THR A 28 -36.48 26.15 4.97
C THR A 28 -37.39 25.29 4.08
N ARG A 29 -37.74 25.85 2.91
CA ARG A 29 -38.64 25.30 1.89
C ARG A 29 -38.02 24.08 1.21
N CYS A 30 -38.79 22.99 1.08
CA CYS A 30 -38.54 21.95 0.08
C CYS A 30 -38.85 22.49 -1.31
N ARG A 31 -37.95 22.24 -2.27
CA ARG A 31 -38.19 22.35 -3.71
C ARG A 31 -38.17 20.94 -4.26
N ASP A 32 -39.34 20.44 -4.62
CA ASP A 32 -39.50 19.25 -5.45
C ASP A 32 -39.04 19.56 -6.87
N PHE A 33 -38.08 18.78 -7.37
CA PHE A 33 -37.82 18.67 -8.79
C PHE A 33 -38.30 17.30 -9.25
N SER A 34 -39.46 17.32 -9.90
CA SER A 34 -39.98 16.24 -10.73
C SER A 34 -39.21 16.21 -12.03
N SER A 35 -38.57 15.09 -12.37
CA SER A 35 -38.11 14.80 -13.72
C SER A 35 -38.52 13.39 -14.12
N SER A 36 -39.56 13.39 -14.94
CA SER A 36 -40.03 12.41 -15.91
C SER A 36 -39.10 11.25 -16.30
N LEU A 37 -39.74 10.07 -16.29
CA LEU A 37 -39.37 8.82 -16.94
C LEU A 37 -39.06 9.00 -18.43
N ILE A 38 -37.89 8.55 -18.89
CA ILE A 38 -37.66 8.19 -20.29
C ILE A 38 -37.55 6.68 -20.38
N ARG A 39 -38.61 6.10 -20.94
CA ARG A 39 -38.69 4.74 -21.46
C ARG A 39 -38.03 4.75 -22.84
N ALA A 40 -37.02 3.92 -23.05
CA ALA A 40 -36.61 3.50 -24.40
C ALA A 40 -36.28 2.01 -24.36
N ALA A 41 -37.23 1.24 -24.86
CA ALA A 41 -37.11 -0.18 -25.12
C ALA A 41 -36.46 -0.36 -26.50
N TYR A 42 -35.44 -1.22 -26.59
CA TYR A 42 -35.19 -2.03 -27.78
C TYR A 42 -34.60 -3.39 -27.36
N ALA A 43 -35.33 -4.45 -27.72
CA ALA A 43 -34.93 -5.84 -27.70
C ALA A 43 -33.75 -6.08 -28.67
N THR A 44 -32.83 -7.01 -28.42
CA THR A 44 -32.98 -8.45 -28.68
C THR A 44 -31.73 -9.20 -28.18
N PRO A 45 -31.84 -10.48 -27.76
CA PRO A 45 -30.69 -11.27 -27.28
C PRO A 45 -30.11 -12.19 -28.36
N PRO A 46 -28.78 -12.45 -28.38
CA PRO A 46 -28.24 -13.61 -29.07
C PRO A 46 -28.05 -14.81 -28.11
N LYS A 47 -28.96 -15.77 -28.31
CA LYS A 47 -28.80 -17.23 -28.34
C LYS A 47 -27.47 -17.84 -27.84
N ALA A 48 -27.59 -18.61 -26.76
CA ALA A 48 -26.61 -19.61 -26.31
C ALA A 48 -26.33 -20.68 -27.37
N ALA A 49 -25.06 -21.07 -27.50
CA ALA A 49 -24.65 -22.26 -28.24
C ALA A 49 -23.73 -23.12 -27.37
N ALA A 50 -24.08 -24.40 -27.35
CA ALA A 50 -23.66 -25.44 -26.43
C ALA A 50 -22.18 -25.84 -26.51
N ALA A 51 -21.65 -26.22 -25.35
CA ALA A 51 -20.44 -26.99 -25.18
C ALA A 51 -20.56 -28.37 -25.83
N LYS A 52 -19.48 -28.84 -26.48
CA LYS A 52 -19.31 -30.25 -26.86
C LYS A 52 -18.28 -30.88 -25.92
N SER A 53 -18.78 -31.72 -25.02
CA SER A 53 -18.04 -32.73 -24.30
C SER A 53 -17.89 -33.97 -25.19
N SER A 54 -16.68 -34.52 -25.28
CA SER A 54 -16.45 -35.86 -25.82
C SER A 54 -16.03 -36.80 -24.70
N THR A 55 -16.95 -37.68 -24.34
CA THR A 55 -16.80 -38.81 -23.42
C THR A 55 -16.06 -39.94 -24.12
N SER A 56 -15.08 -40.56 -23.46
CA SER A 56 -14.71 -41.96 -23.72
C SER A 56 -14.97 -42.78 -22.46
N THR A 57 -15.93 -43.68 -22.58
CA THR A 57 -16.27 -44.74 -21.64
C THR A 57 -15.50 -46.01 -22.00
N ALA A 58 -14.88 -46.65 -21.01
CA ALA A 58 -14.93 -48.12 -20.85
C ALA A 58 -14.54 -48.52 -19.41
N LYS A 59 -15.35 -49.43 -18.86
CA LYS A 59 -15.34 -50.08 -17.53
C LYS A 59 -15.08 -51.60 -17.80
N PRO A 60 -15.09 -52.52 -16.81
CA PRO A 60 -14.20 -52.74 -15.64
C PRO A 60 -13.66 -54.20 -15.60
N VAL A 61 -12.68 -54.56 -14.75
CA VAL A 61 -12.59 -55.92 -14.15
C VAL A 61 -11.88 -55.89 -12.79
N SER A 62 -12.64 -56.33 -11.79
CA SER A 62 -12.39 -57.17 -10.61
C SER A 62 -11.12 -57.15 -9.75
N SER A 63 -11.43 -57.19 -8.46
CA SER A 63 -10.66 -57.38 -7.23
C SER A 63 -9.81 -58.65 -7.13
N SER A 64 -8.65 -58.50 -6.48
CA SER A 64 -8.08 -59.56 -5.62
C SER A 64 -7.32 -58.94 -4.45
N THR A 65 -7.78 -59.28 -3.24
CA THR A 65 -7.17 -59.00 -1.95
C THR A 65 -5.86 -59.78 -1.78
N ALA A 66 -4.77 -59.12 -1.39
CA ALA A 66 -3.63 -59.78 -0.75
C ALA A 66 -2.89 -58.79 0.18
N SER A 67 -2.85 -59.16 1.46
CA SER A 67 -2.12 -58.54 2.55
C SER A 67 -0.61 -58.76 2.43
N SER A 68 0.23 -57.74 2.67
CA SER A 68 1.43 -57.90 3.52
C SER A 68 2.12 -56.56 3.88
N SER A 69 2.22 -56.36 5.19
CA SER A 69 3.33 -55.81 5.99
C SER A 69 4.20 -54.67 5.44
N GLN A 70 4.07 -53.50 6.07
CA GLN A 70 5.09 -52.45 6.09
C GLN A 70 6.43 -52.99 6.62
N ARG A 71 7.50 -52.79 5.86
CA ARG A 71 8.88 -52.94 6.35
C ARG A 71 9.61 -51.62 6.11
N THR A 72 9.79 -50.86 7.18
CA THR A 72 10.74 -49.74 7.25
C THR A 72 12.15 -50.29 7.07
N VAL A 73 12.84 -49.87 6.02
CA VAL A 73 14.27 -50.15 5.83
C VAL A 73 15.02 -48.88 6.20
N THR A 74 15.72 -48.93 7.33
CA THR A 74 16.68 -47.90 7.76
C THR A 74 18.05 -48.28 7.18
N PRO A 75 18.63 -47.50 6.25
CA PRO A 75 20.00 -47.75 5.82
C PRO A 75 20.98 -47.16 6.85
N GLN A 76 21.83 -48.01 7.42
CA GLN A 76 22.92 -47.64 8.33
C GLN A 76 24.21 -47.56 7.50
N ILE A 77 24.69 -46.34 7.23
CA ILE A 77 26.00 -46.09 6.61
C ILE A 77 26.90 -45.43 7.68
N PRO A 78 28.11 -45.94 7.98
CA PRO A 78 29.02 -45.31 8.91
C PRO A 78 29.73 -44.13 8.22
N ALA A 79 29.28 -42.91 8.48
CA ALA A 79 29.95 -41.70 8.00
C ALA A 79 30.96 -41.21 9.04
N LYS A 80 32.24 -41.19 8.66
CA LYS A 80 33.32 -40.54 9.41
C LYS A 80 33.11 -39.02 9.36
N GLU A 81 32.99 -38.40 10.53
CA GLU A 81 32.74 -36.95 10.68
C GLU A 81 33.93 -36.14 10.12
N PRO A 82 33.71 -35.24 9.16
CA PRO A 82 34.75 -34.30 8.72
C PRO A 82 34.89 -33.17 9.76
N PRO A 83 36.12 -32.63 9.96
CA PRO A 83 36.33 -31.57 10.94
C PRO A 83 35.56 -30.30 10.57
N VAL A 84 35.02 -29.65 11.60
CA VAL A 84 34.24 -28.42 11.52
C VAL A 84 35.06 -27.32 10.82
N PRO A 85 34.57 -26.71 9.72
CA PRO A 85 35.29 -25.60 9.07
C PRO A 85 35.07 -24.31 9.85
N THR A 86 36.01 -23.95 10.71
CA THR A 86 36.01 -22.76 11.59
C THR A 86 36.31 -21.44 10.87
N THR A 87 35.83 -21.25 9.63
CA THR A 87 36.18 -20.04 8.84
C THR A 87 34.99 -19.36 8.16
N ARG A 88 33.77 -19.62 8.62
CA ARG A 88 32.54 -19.00 8.06
C ARG A 88 31.97 -17.83 8.85
N ASN A 89 32.49 -17.51 10.03
CA ASN A 89 31.90 -16.46 10.89
C ASN A 89 32.44 -15.06 10.61
N ALA A 90 33.68 -14.89 10.13
CA ALA A 90 34.24 -13.55 9.94
C ALA A 90 33.51 -12.72 8.87
N THR A 91 32.95 -13.34 7.82
CA THR A 91 32.19 -12.63 6.78
C THR A 91 30.74 -12.35 7.19
N ALA A 92 30.12 -13.24 7.97
CA ALA A 92 28.79 -13.01 8.54
C ALA A 92 28.83 -11.93 9.63
N ASP A 93 29.84 -11.96 10.50
CA ASP A 93 30.04 -10.96 11.54
C ASP A 93 30.47 -9.60 10.95
N SER A 94 31.28 -9.58 9.90
CA SER A 94 31.60 -8.33 9.17
C SER A 94 30.40 -7.76 8.42
N ALA A 95 29.54 -8.62 7.83
CA ALA A 95 28.29 -8.19 7.21
C ALA A 95 27.27 -7.71 8.25
N ALA A 96 27.21 -8.35 9.42
CA ALA A 96 26.39 -7.92 10.55
C ALA A 96 26.90 -6.61 11.16
N ALA A 97 28.22 -6.43 11.30
CA ALA A 97 28.84 -5.20 11.77
C ALA A 97 28.70 -4.05 10.77
N ALA A 98 28.80 -4.32 9.46
CA ALA A 98 28.49 -3.35 8.41
C ALA A 98 26.99 -3.01 8.39
N ALA A 99 26.10 -3.97 8.63
CA ALA A 99 24.67 -3.71 8.79
C ALA A 99 24.38 -2.89 10.07
N GLN A 100 25.12 -3.12 11.16
CA GLN A 100 25.04 -2.33 12.40
C GLN A 100 25.60 -0.92 12.23
N SER A 101 26.67 -0.70 11.45
CA SER A 101 27.15 0.65 11.14
C SER A 101 26.25 1.39 10.16
N GLN A 102 25.54 0.68 9.27
CA GLN A 102 24.48 1.28 8.44
C GLN A 102 23.22 1.63 9.25
N ARG A 103 22.93 0.93 10.35
CA ARG A 103 21.93 1.35 11.35
C ARG A 103 22.35 2.62 12.12
N SER A 104 23.61 3.07 12.02
CA SER A 104 24.08 4.25 12.74
C SER A 104 23.39 5.57 12.31
N LEU A 105 22.59 5.58 11.25
CA LEU A 105 21.76 6.72 10.86
C LEU A 105 20.35 6.70 11.49
N THR A 106 20.03 5.70 12.30
CA THR A 106 18.76 5.66 13.08
C THR A 106 18.89 6.34 14.44
N ASP A 107 20.08 6.83 14.82
CA ASP A 107 20.28 7.52 16.09
C ASP A 107 19.42 8.81 16.12
N GLY A 108 18.39 8.81 16.98
CA GLY A 108 17.38 9.88 17.06
C GLY A 108 16.06 9.64 16.32
N LEU A 109 15.93 8.56 15.53
CA LEU A 109 14.66 8.12 14.94
C LEU A 109 13.97 7.10 15.85
N SER A 110 13.60 7.51 17.06
CA SER A 110 12.76 6.70 17.94
C SER A 110 11.30 6.71 17.45
N ASP A 111 11.08 6.15 16.26
CA ASP A 111 9.77 6.05 15.59
C ASP A 111 9.09 4.70 15.78
N ALA A 112 9.68 3.85 16.62
CA ALA A 112 9.08 2.63 17.10
C ALA A 112 7.74 2.98 17.78
N PRO A 113 6.66 2.26 17.46
CA PRO A 113 5.39 2.44 18.14
C PRO A 113 5.53 2.23 19.67
N PRO A 114 4.89 3.06 20.51
CA PRO A 114 4.99 2.92 21.97
C PRO A 114 4.35 1.62 22.43
N GLU A 115 4.98 0.94 23.40
CA GLU A 115 4.38 -0.22 24.08
C GLU A 115 3.30 0.29 25.04
N LEU A 116 2.03 0.07 24.68
CA LEU A 116 0.89 0.46 25.49
C LEU A 116 0.49 -0.70 26.41
N GLU A 117 0.89 -0.66 27.68
CA GLU A 117 0.37 -1.57 28.70
C GLU A 117 -1.06 -1.17 29.10
N GLY A 118 -1.99 -2.13 29.05
CA GLY A 118 -3.31 -1.97 29.70
C GLY A 118 -4.44 -1.34 28.87
N VAL A 119 -4.26 -1.07 27.57
CA VAL A 119 -5.35 -0.59 26.70
C VAL A 119 -5.89 -1.75 25.85
N PRO A 120 -7.20 -2.06 25.84
CA PRO A 120 -7.80 -3.08 24.98
C PRO A 120 -7.84 -2.70 23.48
N ALA A 121 -7.05 -1.70 23.07
CA ALA A 121 -6.96 -1.25 21.70
C ALA A 121 -6.11 -2.24 20.88
N ILE A 122 -6.52 -2.49 19.64
CA ILE A 122 -5.79 -3.39 18.74
C ILE A 122 -4.40 -2.79 18.45
N ASP A 123 -3.36 -3.52 18.81
CA ASP A 123 -1.99 -3.17 18.47
C ASP A 123 -1.69 -3.51 16.99
N TRP A 124 -1.83 -2.52 16.11
CA TRP A 124 -1.60 -2.67 14.67
C TRP A 124 -0.15 -2.94 14.28
N THR A 125 0.79 -2.84 15.21
CA THR A 125 2.23 -2.98 14.94
C THR A 125 2.61 -4.45 14.77
N ARG A 126 1.85 -5.35 15.42
CA ARG A 126 2.07 -6.80 15.41
C ARG A 126 0.80 -7.58 15.03
N SER A 127 -0.39 -7.06 15.29
CA SER A 127 -1.65 -7.78 15.09
C SER A 127 -1.97 -8.10 13.63
N TYR A 128 -2.71 -9.20 13.44
CA TYR A 128 -3.35 -9.62 12.18
C TYR A 128 -4.89 -9.53 12.24
N HIS A 129 -5.42 -8.72 13.16
CA HIS A 129 -6.85 -8.62 13.44
C HIS A 129 -7.68 -8.34 12.18
N GLY A 130 -8.68 -9.19 11.93
CA GLY A 130 -9.62 -9.04 10.81
C GLY A 130 -9.07 -9.37 9.42
N LEU A 131 -7.82 -9.82 9.31
CA LEU A 131 -7.25 -10.24 8.03
C LEU A 131 -7.98 -11.49 7.52
N GLY A 132 -8.54 -11.38 6.31
CA GLY A 132 -9.28 -12.48 5.67
C GLY A 132 -10.58 -12.90 6.37
N SER A 133 -11.07 -12.14 7.35
CA SER A 133 -12.27 -12.54 8.11
C SER A 133 -13.58 -12.33 7.34
N VAL A 134 -13.68 -11.22 6.60
CA VAL A 134 -14.90 -10.79 5.91
C VAL A 134 -14.56 -10.18 4.55
N SER A 135 -15.38 -10.45 3.53
CA SER A 135 -15.28 -9.81 2.22
C SER A 135 -15.84 -8.39 2.23
N PHE A 136 -15.37 -7.52 1.36
CA PHE A 136 -15.97 -6.18 1.20
C PHE A 136 -17.38 -6.27 0.61
N THR A 137 -18.19 -5.21 0.76
CA THR A 137 -19.51 -5.18 0.13
C THR A 137 -19.40 -5.23 -1.39
N PRO A 138 -20.45 -5.63 -2.12
CA PRO A 138 -20.43 -5.65 -3.58
C PRO A 138 -20.06 -4.28 -4.19
N GLU A 139 -20.63 -3.19 -3.67
CA GLU A 139 -20.36 -1.82 -4.13
C GLU A 139 -18.89 -1.42 -3.93
N GLN A 140 -18.30 -1.79 -2.80
CA GLN A 140 -16.88 -1.56 -2.51
C GLN A 140 -15.99 -2.38 -3.44
N SER A 141 -16.34 -3.65 -3.64
CA SER A 141 -15.59 -4.56 -4.51
C SER A 141 -15.61 -4.07 -5.96
N GLU A 142 -16.76 -3.60 -6.45
CA GLU A 142 -16.89 -2.97 -7.77
C GLU A 142 -16.00 -1.72 -7.88
N ALA A 143 -16.00 -0.85 -6.86
CA ALA A 143 -15.16 0.35 -6.87
C ALA A 143 -13.65 0.05 -6.87
N LEU A 144 -13.22 -0.99 -6.15
CA LEU A 144 -11.81 -1.40 -6.05
C LEU A 144 -11.31 -2.10 -7.33
N LEU A 145 -12.16 -2.92 -7.94
CA LEU A 145 -11.86 -3.70 -9.14
C LEU A 145 -12.18 -2.95 -10.44
N ALA A 146 -12.64 -1.70 -10.35
CA ALA A 146 -12.92 -0.87 -11.52
C ALA A 146 -11.65 -0.70 -12.37
N PRO A 147 -11.77 -0.75 -13.71
CA PRO A 147 -10.63 -0.55 -14.60
C PRO A 147 -10.06 0.87 -14.45
N VAL A 148 -8.73 0.98 -14.56
CA VAL A 148 -8.00 2.24 -14.49
C VAL A 148 -8.20 3.00 -15.79
N SER A 149 -8.41 4.32 -15.66
CA SER A 149 -8.42 5.20 -16.83
C SER A 149 -7.03 5.22 -17.48
N GLN A 150 -6.95 4.99 -18.79
CA GLN A 150 -5.68 5.05 -19.52
C GLN A 150 -5.01 6.43 -19.41
N ASP A 151 -5.81 7.49 -19.26
CA ASP A 151 -5.30 8.86 -19.06
C ASP A 151 -4.63 9.08 -17.71
N ASP A 152 -4.90 8.21 -16.73
CA ASP A 152 -4.30 8.28 -15.40
C ASP A 152 -3.00 7.49 -15.28
N VAL A 153 -2.67 6.67 -16.29
CA VAL A 153 -1.46 5.86 -16.33
C VAL A 153 -0.30 6.69 -16.86
N GLU A 154 0.78 6.70 -16.09
CA GLU A 154 2.02 7.40 -16.40
C GLU A 154 3.11 6.42 -16.83
N VAL A 155 4.09 6.92 -17.57
CA VAL A 155 5.17 6.11 -18.15
C VAL A 155 6.52 6.63 -17.69
N LYS A 156 7.29 5.78 -17.03
CA LYS A 156 8.68 6.10 -16.71
C LYS A 156 9.53 6.14 -17.98
N PRO A 157 10.66 6.89 -17.99
CA PRO A 157 11.58 6.90 -19.14
C PRO A 157 12.08 5.52 -19.58
N ASP A 158 12.06 4.54 -18.68
CA ASP A 158 12.43 3.14 -18.91
C ASP A 158 11.29 2.30 -19.54
N GLY A 159 10.13 2.90 -19.80
CA GLY A 159 8.94 2.23 -20.37
C GLY A 159 8.03 1.56 -19.33
N ILE A 160 8.35 1.65 -18.05
CA ILE A 160 7.54 1.06 -16.97
C ILE A 160 6.28 1.90 -16.76
N LEU A 161 5.12 1.25 -16.87
CA LEU A 161 3.83 1.85 -16.58
C LEU A 161 3.62 1.94 -15.07
N TYR A 162 3.06 3.05 -14.59
CA TYR A 162 2.69 3.20 -13.20
C TYR A 162 1.46 4.08 -13.03
N LEU A 163 0.70 3.82 -11.98
CA LEU A 163 -0.38 4.69 -11.54
C LEU A 163 0.14 5.63 -10.45
N PRO A 164 -0.04 6.96 -10.56
CA PRO A 164 0.37 7.88 -9.50
C PRO A 164 -0.32 7.60 -8.16
N GLU A 165 0.42 7.78 -7.06
CA GLU A 165 -0.01 7.52 -5.68
C GLU A 165 -1.38 8.13 -5.34
N ILE A 166 -1.62 9.37 -5.78
CA ILE A 166 -2.87 10.09 -5.53
C ILE A 166 -4.10 9.34 -6.07
N LYS A 167 -3.95 8.58 -7.15
CA LYS A 167 -5.05 7.83 -7.76
C LYS A 167 -5.47 6.66 -6.88
N TYR A 168 -4.52 5.94 -6.27
CA TYR A 168 -4.82 4.92 -5.26
C TYR A 168 -5.60 5.50 -4.09
N ARG A 169 -5.17 6.66 -3.54
CA ARG A 169 -5.89 7.32 -2.44
C ARG A 169 -7.31 7.71 -2.82
N ARG A 170 -7.53 8.19 -4.05
CA ARG A 170 -8.86 8.52 -4.56
C ARG A 170 -9.75 7.28 -4.68
N ILE A 171 -9.20 6.16 -5.15
CA ILE A 171 -9.91 4.87 -5.22
C ILE A 171 -10.28 4.39 -3.81
N LEU A 172 -9.35 4.44 -2.85
CA LEU A 172 -9.62 4.10 -1.45
C LEU A 172 -10.69 5.00 -0.82
N ASN A 173 -10.63 6.32 -1.07
CA ASN A 173 -11.65 7.25 -0.60
C ASN A 173 -13.02 7.00 -1.25
N LYS A 174 -13.05 6.62 -2.53
CA LYS A 174 -14.28 6.26 -3.24
C LYS A 174 -14.89 4.98 -2.67
N ALA A 175 -14.07 3.96 -2.40
CA ALA A 175 -14.52 2.67 -1.91
C ALA A 175 -14.90 2.70 -0.42
N PHE A 176 -14.09 3.34 0.42
CA PHE A 176 -14.22 3.23 1.89
C PHE A 176 -14.64 4.53 2.58
N GLY A 177 -14.60 5.66 1.88
CA GLY A 177 -14.78 6.98 2.46
C GLY A 177 -13.51 7.50 3.16
N PRO A 178 -13.33 8.84 3.25
CA PRO A 178 -12.29 9.43 4.08
C PRO A 178 -12.42 9.00 5.55
N GLY A 179 -11.32 8.61 6.17
CA GLY A 179 -11.32 8.06 7.54
C GLY A 179 -11.68 6.58 7.64
N GLY A 180 -12.16 5.95 6.55
CA GLY A 180 -12.45 4.52 6.49
C GLY A 180 -11.22 3.62 6.30
N TRP A 181 -10.04 4.18 6.10
CA TRP A 181 -8.79 3.45 5.88
C TRP A 181 -7.58 4.23 6.39
N GLY A 182 -6.47 3.52 6.63
CA GLY A 182 -5.20 4.12 7.05
C GLY A 182 -4.04 3.13 6.97
N LEU A 183 -2.81 3.66 6.96
CA LEU A 183 -1.60 2.85 7.10
C LEU A 183 -1.13 2.87 8.55
N ALA A 184 -1.01 1.70 9.14
CA ALA A 184 -0.35 1.50 10.42
C ALA A 184 1.13 1.17 10.19
N PRO A 185 2.07 1.95 10.75
CA PRO A 185 3.48 1.59 10.71
C PRO A 185 3.73 0.29 11.49
N ARG A 186 4.54 -0.60 10.93
CA ARG A 186 4.94 -1.86 11.54
C ARG A 186 6.46 -1.94 11.62
N GLY A 187 6.95 -2.25 12.82
CA GLY A 187 8.38 -2.20 13.13
C GLY A 187 8.96 -0.78 13.07
N GLU A 188 10.26 -0.72 13.34
CA GLU A 188 11.09 0.49 13.27
C GLU A 188 11.47 0.81 11.81
N SER A 189 11.66 2.09 11.50
CA SER A 189 12.23 2.48 10.21
C SER A 189 13.70 2.07 10.13
N ILE A 190 14.06 1.32 9.09
CA ILE A 190 15.46 0.99 8.79
C ILE A 190 15.98 2.06 7.84
N VAL A 191 16.86 2.92 8.37
CA VAL A 191 17.57 3.94 7.59
C VAL A 191 18.99 3.45 7.31
N THR A 192 19.32 3.37 6.04
CA THR A 192 20.64 3.04 5.48
C THR A 192 21.15 4.26 4.73
N SER A 193 22.45 4.39 4.48
CA SER A 193 23.08 5.55 3.80
C SER A 193 22.38 6.10 2.55
N LYS A 194 21.58 5.30 1.83
CA LYS A 194 20.87 5.68 0.61
C LYS A 194 19.40 5.27 0.56
N LEU A 195 18.87 4.68 1.62
CA LEU A 195 17.55 4.03 1.61
C LEU A 195 16.86 4.13 2.96
N VAL A 196 15.59 4.49 2.94
CA VAL A 196 14.66 4.30 4.07
C VAL A 196 13.72 3.16 3.72
N THR A 197 13.53 2.20 4.62
CA THR A 197 12.55 1.13 4.45
C THR A 197 11.82 0.80 5.75
N ARG A 198 10.51 0.54 5.65
CA ARG A 198 9.66 0.20 6.79
C ARG A 198 8.48 -0.67 6.34
N GLU A 199 7.99 -1.54 7.21
CA GLU A 199 6.75 -2.28 6.99
C GLU A 199 5.53 -1.42 7.35
N TYR A 200 4.45 -1.54 6.58
CA TYR A 200 3.18 -0.92 6.88
C TYR A 200 2.04 -1.92 6.70
N GLY A 201 1.05 -1.86 7.59
CA GLY A 201 -0.22 -2.55 7.44
C GLY A 201 -1.29 -1.60 6.93
N LEU A 202 -1.97 -1.95 5.85
CA LEU A 202 -3.19 -1.27 5.42
C LEU A 202 -4.36 -1.75 6.28
N VAL A 203 -4.94 -0.82 7.03
CA VAL A 203 -6.14 -1.02 7.84
C VAL A 203 -7.31 -0.36 7.12
N VAL A 204 -8.41 -1.10 6.97
CA VAL A 204 -9.65 -0.60 6.38
C VAL A 204 -10.78 -0.98 7.31
N GLN A 205 -11.63 -0.03 7.70
CA GLN A 205 -12.82 -0.27 8.54
C GLN A 205 -12.52 -1.10 9.81
N GLY A 206 -11.38 -0.84 10.46
CA GLY A 206 -10.99 -1.51 11.70
C GLY A 206 -10.42 -2.92 11.54
N ARG A 207 -10.05 -3.35 10.33
CA ARG A 207 -9.39 -4.63 10.06
C ARG A 207 -8.13 -4.48 9.23
N LEU A 208 -7.15 -5.33 9.49
CA LEU A 208 -5.98 -5.46 8.64
C LEU A 208 -6.39 -6.08 7.30
N VAL A 209 -5.90 -5.50 6.21
CA VAL A 209 -6.21 -5.92 4.84
C VAL A 209 -4.98 -6.46 4.14
N SER A 210 -3.86 -5.76 4.26
CA SER A 210 -2.62 -6.12 3.58
C SER A 210 -1.43 -5.58 4.37
N ILE A 211 -0.28 -6.24 4.22
CA ILE A 211 0.99 -5.81 4.77
C ILE A 211 1.97 -5.70 3.61
N ALA A 212 2.69 -4.58 3.52
CA ALA A 212 3.77 -4.42 2.57
C ALA A 212 4.92 -3.63 3.17
N ARG A 213 6.13 -3.91 2.68
CA ARG A 213 7.31 -3.10 2.98
C ARG A 213 7.42 -1.96 1.97
N GLY A 214 7.45 -0.73 2.47
CA GLY A 214 7.79 0.45 1.69
C GLY A 214 9.29 0.66 1.64
N GLU A 215 9.75 1.29 0.59
CA GLU A 215 11.14 1.73 0.48
C GLU A 215 11.23 3.03 -0.33
N GLN A 216 12.21 3.86 0.01
CA GLN A 216 12.50 5.10 -0.71
C GLN A 216 13.99 5.41 -0.65
N GLN A 217 14.57 5.61 -1.83
CA GLN A 217 15.97 6.04 -1.94
C GLN A 217 16.10 7.52 -1.69
N TYR A 218 17.24 7.90 -1.11
CA TYR A 218 17.64 9.29 -0.90
C TYR A 218 19.15 9.44 -1.18
N PHE A 219 19.58 10.67 -1.45
CA PHE A 219 20.97 10.97 -1.81
C PHE A 219 21.72 11.71 -0.71
N ASP A 220 21.04 12.64 -0.02
CA ASP A 220 21.57 13.44 1.07
C ASP A 220 20.84 13.12 2.38
N PRO A 221 21.53 13.04 3.53
CA PRO A 221 20.89 12.78 4.83
C PRO A 221 19.76 13.76 5.18
N ASP A 222 19.84 15.02 4.74
CA ASP A 222 18.77 16.01 4.92
C ASP A 222 17.46 15.61 4.21
N GLY A 223 17.54 14.67 3.26
CA GLY A 223 16.40 14.09 2.53
C GLY A 223 15.68 12.97 3.26
N ILE A 224 16.15 12.52 4.44
CA ILE A 224 15.54 11.42 5.21
C ILE A 224 14.04 11.68 5.51
N PRO A 225 13.59 12.87 5.96
CA PRO A 225 12.17 13.11 6.22
C PRO A 225 11.27 12.91 4.98
N THR A 226 11.70 13.43 3.83
CA THR A 226 11.02 13.23 2.55
C THR A 226 11.04 11.75 2.14
N ALA A 227 12.15 11.06 2.39
CA ALA A 227 12.28 9.64 2.10
C ALA A 227 11.33 8.79 2.97
N THR A 228 11.15 9.15 4.23
CA THR A 228 10.20 8.48 5.14
C THR A 228 8.75 8.61 4.65
N GLU A 229 8.34 9.80 4.18
CA GLU A 229 7.02 9.96 3.56
C GLU A 229 6.89 9.18 2.24
N GLY A 230 7.95 9.19 1.41
CA GLY A 230 7.99 8.39 0.18
C GLY A 230 7.90 6.89 0.44
N CYS A 231 8.55 6.40 1.50
CA CYS A 231 8.50 5.00 1.94
C CYS A 231 7.06 4.59 2.30
N LYS A 232 6.35 5.43 3.07
CA LYS A 232 4.94 5.22 3.42
C LYS A 232 4.04 5.16 2.19
N SER A 233 4.19 6.11 1.27
CA SER A 233 3.44 6.15 0.01
C SER A 233 3.74 4.95 -0.90
N ASN A 234 4.99 4.48 -0.93
CA ASN A 234 5.39 3.28 -1.65
C ASN A 234 4.67 2.04 -1.08
N ALA A 235 4.66 1.88 0.24
CA ALA A 235 3.95 0.78 0.90
C ALA A 235 2.45 0.81 0.59
N LEU A 236 1.82 1.99 0.57
CA LEU A 236 0.40 2.14 0.26
C LEU A 236 0.03 1.49 -1.08
N MET A 237 0.79 1.81 -2.14
CA MET A 237 0.52 1.30 -3.48
C MET A 237 0.68 -0.22 -3.54
N ARG A 238 1.67 -0.77 -2.82
CA ARG A 238 1.87 -2.22 -2.72
C ARG A 238 0.71 -2.91 -2.00
N CYS A 239 0.24 -2.36 -0.88
CA CYS A 239 -0.94 -2.88 -0.19
C CYS A 239 -2.21 -2.83 -1.04
N CYS A 240 -2.37 -1.77 -1.84
CA CYS A 240 -3.51 -1.62 -2.75
C CYS A 240 -3.58 -2.70 -3.84
N LYS A 241 -2.46 -3.34 -4.15
CA LYS A 241 -2.43 -4.46 -5.11
C LYS A 241 -3.23 -5.66 -4.61
N ASP A 242 -3.15 -5.96 -3.31
CA ASP A 242 -3.89 -7.08 -2.70
C ASP A 242 -5.41 -6.83 -2.69
N LEU A 243 -5.83 -5.56 -2.80
CA LEU A 243 -7.22 -5.15 -3.01
C LEU A 243 -7.68 -5.27 -4.47
N GLY A 244 -6.78 -5.58 -5.40
CA GLY A 244 -7.06 -5.66 -6.83
C GLY A 244 -6.97 -4.31 -7.58
N ILE A 245 -6.66 -3.21 -6.89
CA ILE A 245 -6.56 -1.88 -7.50
C ILE A 245 -5.41 -1.85 -8.50
N ALA A 246 -5.69 -1.37 -9.72
CA ALA A 246 -4.70 -1.21 -10.80
C ALA A 246 -3.93 -2.49 -11.14
N SER A 247 -4.54 -3.66 -10.89
CA SER A 247 -3.94 -4.97 -11.14
C SER A 247 -3.57 -5.19 -12.62
N GLU A 248 -4.29 -4.57 -13.55
CA GLU A 248 -4.02 -4.62 -14.98
C GLU A 248 -2.65 -4.05 -15.38
N LEU A 249 -2.08 -3.12 -14.60
CA LEU A 249 -0.73 -2.60 -14.87
C LEU A 249 0.38 -3.66 -14.74
N TRP A 250 0.04 -4.83 -14.19
CA TRP A 250 0.90 -6.00 -14.09
C TRP A 250 0.56 -7.10 -15.09
N ASP A 251 -0.51 -6.95 -15.89
CA ASP A 251 -0.87 -7.90 -16.93
C ASP A 251 0.01 -7.64 -18.18
N PRO A 252 0.82 -8.63 -18.62
CA PRO A 252 1.62 -8.51 -19.84
C PRO A 252 0.81 -8.14 -21.09
N ARG A 253 -0.49 -8.51 -21.16
CA ARG A 253 -1.37 -8.16 -22.28
C ARG A 253 -1.71 -6.68 -22.27
N PHE A 254 -2.17 -6.16 -21.14
CA PHE A 254 -2.44 -4.74 -20.94
C PHE A 254 -1.19 -3.91 -21.23
N ILE A 255 -0.02 -4.31 -20.68
CA ILE A 255 1.24 -3.59 -20.88
C ILE A 255 1.57 -3.47 -22.38
N ARG A 256 1.47 -4.56 -23.14
CA ARG A 256 1.73 -4.55 -24.59
C ARG A 256 0.76 -3.65 -25.35
N GLU A 257 -0.53 -3.76 -25.05
CA GLU A 257 -1.55 -2.93 -25.70
C GLU A 257 -1.39 -1.45 -25.39
N PHE A 258 -1.18 -1.10 -24.12
CA PHE A 258 -0.97 0.27 -23.67
C PHE A 258 0.31 0.85 -24.28
N THR A 259 1.40 0.08 -24.29
CA THR A 259 2.68 0.52 -24.89
C THR A 259 2.48 0.87 -26.36
N ASN A 260 1.81 0.01 -27.13
CA ASN A 260 1.57 0.26 -28.56
C ASN A 260 0.63 1.46 -28.80
N LYS A 261 -0.41 1.61 -27.97
CA LYS A 261 -1.47 2.64 -28.16
C LYS A 261 -1.07 4.00 -27.62
N MET A 262 -0.39 4.07 -26.47
CA MET A 262 -0.23 5.30 -25.68
C MET A 262 1.23 5.75 -25.52
N THR A 263 2.22 4.96 -25.95
CA THR A 263 3.65 5.34 -25.81
C THR A 263 4.34 5.57 -27.14
N LYS A 264 5.44 6.32 -27.10
CA LYS A 264 6.35 6.58 -28.20
C LYS A 264 7.78 6.47 -27.72
N GLU A 265 8.65 6.00 -28.60
CA GLU A 265 10.08 5.98 -28.34
C GLU A 265 10.74 7.22 -28.96
N VAL A 266 11.54 7.92 -28.16
CA VAL A 266 12.16 9.19 -28.56
C VAL A 266 13.65 9.17 -28.25
N TRP A 267 14.46 9.65 -29.20
CA TRP A 267 15.88 9.90 -28.97
C TRP A 267 16.05 11.23 -28.25
N VAL A 268 16.73 11.19 -27.11
CA VAL A 268 17.01 12.37 -26.31
C VAL A 268 18.49 12.56 -26.06
N GLU A 269 18.90 13.82 -25.99
CA GLU A 269 20.24 14.25 -25.62
C GLU A 269 20.21 14.96 -24.26
N HIS A 270 21.14 14.60 -23.38
CA HIS A 270 21.31 15.26 -22.09
C HIS A 270 21.94 16.65 -22.28
N ALA A 271 21.32 17.70 -21.75
CA ALA A 271 21.68 19.09 -22.01
C ALA A 271 23.15 19.42 -21.67
N THR A 272 23.66 18.92 -20.53
CA THR A 272 25.04 19.15 -20.08
C THR A 272 26.03 18.12 -20.63
N THR A 273 25.76 16.81 -20.47
CA THR A 273 26.71 15.74 -20.82
C THR A 273 26.73 15.38 -22.30
N LYS A 274 25.78 15.90 -23.11
CA LYS A 274 25.65 15.61 -24.55
C LYS A 274 25.47 14.13 -24.91
N LYS A 275 25.23 13.28 -23.91
CA LYS A 275 24.97 11.86 -24.10
C LYS A 275 23.58 11.66 -24.70
N LYS A 276 23.51 10.88 -25.78
CA LYS A 276 22.26 10.50 -26.44
C LYS A 276 21.77 9.15 -25.91
N ARG A 277 20.48 9.04 -25.63
CA ARG A 277 19.82 7.77 -25.29
C ARG A 277 18.41 7.73 -25.83
N LYS A 278 17.90 6.52 -26.07
CA LYS A 278 16.49 6.29 -26.39
C LYS A 278 15.69 6.16 -25.09
N ILE A 279 14.58 6.88 -24.98
CA ILE A 279 13.65 6.78 -23.86
C ILE A 279 12.23 6.48 -24.36
N VAL A 280 11.41 5.91 -23.50
CA VAL A 280 9.97 5.74 -23.74
C VAL A 280 9.23 6.86 -23.04
N LEU A 281 8.29 7.49 -23.75
CA LEU A 281 7.42 8.54 -23.24
C LEU A 281 5.97 8.25 -23.60
N ARG A 282 5.03 8.82 -22.86
CA ARG A 282 3.63 8.88 -23.30
C ARG A 282 3.53 9.74 -24.56
N LYS A 283 2.58 9.43 -25.44
CA LYS A 283 2.47 10.09 -26.77
C LYS A 283 2.22 11.59 -26.66
N ASP A 284 1.43 11.98 -25.68
CA ASP A 284 1.06 13.35 -25.31
C ASP A 284 2.15 14.10 -24.53
N ASP A 285 3.18 13.39 -24.05
CA ASP A 285 4.25 13.99 -23.26
C ASP A 285 5.46 14.42 -24.11
N SER A 286 6.24 15.36 -23.57
CA SER A 286 7.49 15.86 -24.15
C SER A 286 8.68 15.62 -23.21
N PRO A 287 9.91 15.40 -23.73
CA PRO A 287 11.09 15.26 -22.88
C PRO A 287 11.29 16.47 -21.95
N LYS A 288 11.39 16.19 -20.64
CA LYS A 288 11.67 17.20 -19.61
C LYS A 288 13.18 17.36 -19.42
N TYR A 289 13.60 18.55 -18.99
CA TYR A 289 14.98 18.82 -18.58
C TYR A 289 15.44 17.76 -17.56
N PRO A 290 16.66 17.20 -17.67
CA PRO A 290 17.79 17.64 -18.50
C PRO A 290 17.80 17.09 -19.94
N PHE A 291 16.76 16.38 -20.38
CA PHE A 291 16.72 15.75 -21.70
C PHE A 291 16.05 16.65 -22.75
N LYS A 292 16.64 16.71 -23.94
CA LYS A 292 16.07 17.39 -25.12
C LYS A 292 15.87 16.39 -26.24
N GLU A 293 14.74 16.49 -26.94
CA GLU A 293 14.48 15.67 -28.11
C GLU A 293 15.49 15.95 -29.22
N VAL A 294 16.04 14.89 -29.83
CA VAL A 294 16.90 15.00 -31.00
C VAL A 294 16.28 14.14 -32.10
N LYS A 295 15.93 14.78 -33.21
CA LYS A 295 15.60 14.07 -34.45
C LYS A 295 16.90 13.52 -35.01
N ILE A 296 17.00 12.20 -35.09
CA ILE A 296 18.05 11.51 -35.85
C ILE A 296 17.57 11.43 -37.30
#